data_AF-A0A970FSI7-F1
#
_entry.id   AF-A0A970FSI7-F1
#
_cell.length_a   1.000
_cell.length_b   1.000
_cell.length_c   1.000
_cell.angle_alpha   90.00
_cell.angle_beta   90.00
_cell.angle_gamma   90.00
#
_symmetry.space_group_name_H-M   'P 1'
#
loop_
_entity.id
_entity.type
_entity.pdbx_description
1 polymer ?
#
loop_
_entity_poly.entity_id
_entity_poly.type
_entity_poly.pdbx_seq_one_letter_code
_entity_poly.pdbx_strand_id
1 'polypeptide(L)' 'MLHVDNIHVYYGSIHAIKGVSFSIDKGEIVTL' A
#
# COMPACT_ATOMS: atom_id res chain seq x y z
N MET A 1 2.12 0.75 -14.71
CA MET A 1 2.04 1.79 -13.67
C MET A 1 0.90 1.43 -12.76
N LEU A 2 1.21 0.97 -11.56
CA LEU A 2 0.25 0.76 -10.48
C LEU A 2 0.40 1.96 -9.54
N HIS A 3 -0.70 2.60 -9.20
CA HIS A 3 -0.72 3.68 -8.23
C HIS A 3 -1.74 3.34 -7.15
N VAL A 4 -1.29 3.44 -5.91
CA VAL A 4 -2.07 3.16 -4.73
C VAL A 4 -1.94 4.36 -3.81
N ASP A 5 -3.08 4.89 -3.39
CA ASP A 5 -3.12 6.08 -2.56
C ASP A 5 -3.86 5.83 -1.25
N ASN A 6 -3.25 6.30 -0.17
CA ASN A 6 -3.80 6.41 1.17
C ASN A 6 -4.48 5.12 1.66
N ILE A 7 -3.79 3.98 1.56
CA ILE A 7 -4.29 2.69 2.06
C ILE A 7 -4.41 2.72 3.58
N HIS A 8 -5.56 2.26 4.03
CA HIS A 8 -5.85 1.93 5.42
C HIS A 8 -6.27 0.47 5.54
N VAL A 9 -5.62 -0.29 6.41
CA VAL A 9 -5.98 -1.70 6.67
C VAL A 9 -6.23 -1.90 8.16
N TYR A 10 -7.34 -2.58 8.47
CA TYR A 10 -7.77 -2.85 9.83
C TYR A 10 -7.93 -4.36 10.06
N TYR A 11 -7.39 -4.86 11.17
CA TYR A 11 -7.61 -6.22 11.67
C TYR A 11 -8.34 -6.15 13.01
N GLY A 12 -9.66 -6.33 12.96
CA GLY A 12 -10.53 -6.08 14.12
C GLY A 12 -10.41 -4.61 14.57
N SER A 13 -10.07 -4.40 15.83
CA SER A 13 -9.85 -3.07 16.41
C SER A 13 -8.46 -2.47 16.10
N ILE A 14 -7.59 -3.19 15.38
CA ILE A 14 -6.20 -2.77 15.11
C ILE A 14 -6.14 -2.09 13.75
N HIS A 15 -5.68 -0.83 13.70
CA HIS A 15 -5.36 -0.12 12.47
C HIS A 15 -3.92 -0.47 12.03
N ALA A 16 -3.79 -1.52 11.24
CA ALA A 16 -2.53 -2.17 10.88
C ALA A 16 -1.72 -1.45 9.81
N ILE A 17 -2.37 -0.82 8.83
CA ILE A 17 -1.71 0.04 7.83
C ILE A 17 -2.37 1.41 7.89
N LYS A 18 -1.58 2.47 8.10
CA LYS A 18 -2.07 3.84 8.30
C LYS A 18 -1.63 4.75 7.17
N GLY A 19 -2.53 5.02 6.22
CA GLY A 19 -2.33 6.03 5.18
C GLY A 19 -1.09 5.80 4.31
N VAL A 20 -0.92 4.59 3.79
CA VAL A 20 0.23 4.24 2.95
C VAL A 20 -0.11 4.48 1.48
N SER A 21 0.70 5.29 0.80
CA SER A 21 0.63 5.49 -0.65
C SER A 21 1.91 4.95 -1.31
N PHE A 22 1.78 4.31 -2.46
CA PHE A 22 2.92 3.85 -3.26
C PHE A 22 2.59 3.81 -4.75
N SER A 23 3.63 3.90 -5.57
CA SER A 23 3.54 3.75 -7.03
C SER A 23 4.58 2.75 -7.49
N ILE A 24 4.23 1.95 -8.49
CA ILE A 24 5.12 0.96 -9.10
C ILE A 24 5.09 1.18 -10.61
N ASP A 25 6.26 1.38 -11.19
CA ASP A 25 6.42 1.54 -12.63
C ASP A 25 6.45 0.21 -13.37
N LYS A 26 6.25 0.28 -14.69
CA LYS A 26 6.24 -0.92 -15.52
C LYS A 26 7.64 -1.54 -15.54
N GLY A 27 7.77 -2.77 -15.08
CA GLY A 27 9.04 -3.52 -15.09
C GLY A 27 9.82 -3.43 -13.76
N GLU A 28 9.35 -2.66 -12.78
CA GLU A 28 9.91 -2.69 -11.42
C GLU A 28 9.49 -3.97 -10.67
N ILE A 29 10.44 -4.54 -9.91
CA ILE A 29 10.20 -5.66 -9.01
C ILE A 29 10.27 -5.11 -7.57
N VAL A 30 9.18 -5.29 -6.83
CA VAL A 30 9.04 -4.87 -5.43
C VAL A 30 8.75 -6.09 -4.56
N THR A 31 9.31 -6.12 -3.35
CA THR A 31 9.00 -7.09 -2.29
C THR A 31 8.55 -6.35 -1.04
N LEU A 32 7.71 -7.01 -0.24
CA LEU A 32 7.19 -6.53 1.04
C LEU A 32 7.96 -7.15 2.21
#